data_AF-A0A4R1KCA0-F1
#
_entry.id   AF-A0A4R1KCA0-F1
#
_cell.length_a   1.000
_cell.length_b   1.000
_cell.length_c   1.000
_cell.angle_alpha   90.00
_cell.angle_beta   90.00
_cell.angle_gamma   90.00
#
_symmetry.space_group_name_H-M   'P 1'
#
loop_
_entity.id
_entity.type
_entity.pdbx_description
1 polymer ?
#
loop_
_entity_poly.entity_id
_entity_poly.type
_entity_poly.pdbx_seq_one_letter_code
_entity_poly.pdbx_strand_id
1 'polypeptide(L)'
;MMTAGCFSAYAADELVIFNREYYAVKDLNSTDIWKLKELLISADKGAAKNAGVILGRHYVRQGELDRGYKLLKENLDDSYFDRFMRINAHLWVYDAALKSKDDDIVKIEKEYLAKETLDDKADKAFRIYCSQEKLNIDSENVKACINRTVPDKKPESVFDLKPVVKAVPSVTAVAAVPVVVPSPSAPVVILPEAPKTAMAPRVAEEKPAVQPAEPAPTPEIIPEPVKEQPVKQPAGTRGKVVVNVLNSFQNPEIVEAMLYTISRQKVSVELDFKGDKSYYDYVIDAGSATITSNGTTYSFAAGRKENMKKACELAVTMGAKLIVLGYSEGFKDTAAEIADSFKGTAQFMLFNIQEKDFQGRMREFKNKAGGQPLSYVISGTQEQVLKVLPFLKYYSPRPDKTVIVNAVDTVSKKYVTGEYGEFAKNTYVVTDLVVSESAAAETFAADFTKDFNKAPVISDFIGHDFIQFIEKNRNPSAGNEYLSSIKEVQKGSVKREAGAYRIIGGGKLTKMEN
;
A
#
# COMPACT_ATOMS: atom_id res chain seq x y z
N MET A 1 7.87 51.65 -29.20
CA MET A 1 7.77 50.26 -29.67
C MET A 1 8.09 49.34 -28.51
N MET A 2 7.06 48.79 -27.85
CA MET A 2 7.20 47.72 -26.86
C MET A 2 6.19 46.64 -27.24
N THR A 3 6.69 45.50 -27.70
CA THR A 3 5.88 44.32 -28.01
C THR A 3 5.52 43.62 -26.71
N ALA A 4 4.25 43.72 -26.31
CA ALA A 4 3.67 42.91 -25.25
C ALA A 4 3.61 41.44 -25.72
N GLY A 5 4.50 40.61 -25.19
CA GLY A 5 4.44 39.16 -25.36
C GLY A 5 3.33 38.60 -24.49
N CYS A 6 2.31 38.01 -25.13
CA CYS A 6 1.29 37.21 -24.45
C CYS A 6 1.96 36.00 -23.79
N PHE A 7 1.96 35.97 -22.46
CA PHE A 7 2.16 34.73 -21.72
C PHE A 7 0.91 33.87 -21.89
N SER A 8 0.99 32.88 -22.78
CA SER A 8 0.06 31.75 -22.77
C SER A 8 0.20 31.05 -21.43
N ALA A 9 -0.80 31.18 -20.57
CA ALA A 9 -0.95 30.36 -19.38
C ALA A 9 -1.11 28.91 -19.85
N TYR A 10 -0.03 28.13 -19.81
CA TYR A 10 -0.13 26.67 -19.86
C TYR A 10 -0.93 26.25 -18.63
N ALA A 11 -2.21 25.93 -18.85
CA ALA A 11 -3.01 25.21 -17.89
C ALA A 11 -2.24 23.96 -17.49
N ALA A 12 -2.00 23.83 -16.18
CA ALA A 12 -1.35 22.66 -15.63
C ALA A 12 -2.21 21.43 -15.95
N ASP A 13 -1.68 20.51 -16.77
CA ASP A 13 -2.31 19.22 -16.98
C ASP A 13 -2.34 18.48 -15.64
N GLU A 14 -3.54 18.38 -15.09
CA GLU A 14 -3.84 17.59 -13.90
C GLU A 14 -3.55 16.11 -14.22
N LEU A 15 -2.88 15.42 -13.30
CA LEU A 15 -2.32 14.10 -13.54
C LEU A 15 -3.43 13.03 -13.52
N VAL A 16 -4.15 12.87 -14.64
CA VAL A 16 -5.28 11.94 -14.71
C VAL A 16 -4.80 10.52 -15.01
N ILE A 17 -4.74 9.66 -13.97
CA ILE A 17 -4.45 8.23 -14.09
C ILE A 17 -5.59 7.54 -14.86
N PHE A 18 -5.46 7.33 -16.16
CA PHE A 18 -6.46 6.64 -16.97
C PHE A 18 -5.87 5.40 -17.68
N ASN A 19 -6.04 4.22 -17.09
CA ASN A 19 -5.73 2.96 -17.75
C ASN A 19 -6.95 2.47 -18.54
N ARG A 20 -6.97 2.78 -19.84
CA ARG A 20 -8.09 2.44 -20.74
C ARG A 20 -8.46 0.96 -20.73
N GLU A 21 -7.48 0.03 -20.73
CA GLU A 21 -7.77 -1.41 -20.71
C GLU A 21 -8.46 -1.82 -19.41
N TYR A 22 -8.00 -1.32 -18.27
CA TYR A 22 -8.61 -1.61 -16.97
C TYR A 22 -10.05 -1.11 -16.91
N TYR A 23 -10.28 0.16 -17.24
CA TYR A 23 -11.63 0.74 -17.20
C TYR A 23 -12.56 0.13 -18.25
N ALA A 24 -12.04 -0.34 -19.38
CA ALA A 24 -12.83 -1.03 -20.41
C ALA A 24 -13.37 -2.39 -19.94
N VAL A 25 -12.79 -2.99 -18.91
CA VAL A 25 -13.19 -4.31 -18.42
C VAL A 25 -13.85 -4.29 -17.05
N LYS A 26 -13.54 -3.27 -16.23
CA LYS A 26 -14.10 -3.05 -14.90
C LYS A 26 -15.62 -2.86 -14.93
N ASP A 27 -16.31 -3.29 -13.88
CA ASP A 27 -17.65 -2.82 -13.54
C ASP A 27 -17.52 -1.46 -12.83
N LEU A 28 -17.98 -0.39 -13.49
CA LEU A 28 -17.75 0.98 -13.01
C LEU A 28 -18.61 1.30 -11.78
N ASN A 29 -18.00 1.87 -10.75
CA ASN A 29 -18.70 2.49 -9.61
C ASN A 29 -18.96 3.99 -9.86
N SER A 30 -19.62 4.66 -8.91
CA SER A 30 -19.96 6.09 -9.02
C SER A 30 -18.73 7.00 -9.18
N THR A 31 -17.64 6.70 -8.47
CA THR A 31 -16.37 7.44 -8.56
C THR A 31 -15.72 7.25 -9.94
N ASP A 32 -15.74 6.04 -10.49
CA ASP A 32 -15.24 5.75 -11.82
C ASP A 32 -16.02 6.53 -12.88
N ILE A 33 -17.35 6.54 -12.78
CA ILE A 33 -18.24 7.27 -13.71
C ILE A 33 -17.95 8.76 -13.65
N TRP A 34 -17.79 9.32 -12.45
CA TRP A 34 -17.46 10.74 -12.28
C TRP A 34 -16.13 11.07 -12.98
N LYS A 35 -15.09 10.28 -12.72
CA LYS A 35 -13.76 10.46 -13.32
C LYS A 35 -13.77 10.32 -14.84
N LEU A 36 -14.52 9.36 -15.38
CA LEU A 36 -14.64 9.19 -16.83
C LEU A 36 -15.39 10.34 -17.48
N LYS A 37 -16.35 10.96 -16.78
CA LYS A 37 -17.03 12.18 -17.27
C LYS A 37 -16.09 13.37 -17.30
N GLU A 38 -15.19 13.51 -16.33
CA GLU A 38 -14.13 14.52 -16.38
C GLU A 38 -13.17 14.28 -17.54
N LEU A 39 -12.76 13.03 -17.75
CA LEU A 39 -11.92 12.66 -18.89
C LEU A 39 -12.60 12.93 -20.23
N LEU A 40 -13.91 12.76 -20.32
CA LEU A 40 -14.68 13.02 -21.55
C LEU A 40 -14.59 14.48 -22.01
N ILE A 41 -14.40 15.42 -21.07
CA ILE A 41 -14.23 16.85 -21.35
C ILE A 41 -12.76 17.30 -21.35
N SER A 42 -11.81 16.36 -21.25
CA SER A 42 -10.38 16.63 -21.26
C SER A 42 -9.90 17.16 -22.63
N ALA A 43 -8.83 17.96 -22.61
CA ALA A 43 -8.12 18.39 -23.81
C ALA A 43 -7.40 17.23 -24.53
N ASP A 44 -7.06 16.15 -23.80
CA ASP A 44 -6.52 14.93 -24.40
C ASP A 44 -7.63 14.16 -25.12
N LYS A 45 -7.71 14.36 -26.45
CA LYS A 45 -8.67 13.69 -27.32
C LYS A 45 -8.60 12.17 -27.22
N GLY A 46 -7.40 11.60 -27.04
CA GLY A 46 -7.25 10.16 -26.89
C GLY A 46 -7.91 9.65 -25.62
N ALA A 47 -7.62 10.31 -24.48
CA ALA A 47 -8.25 9.98 -23.22
C ALA A 47 -9.77 10.20 -23.25
N ALA A 48 -10.23 11.31 -23.83
CA ALA A 48 -11.66 11.63 -23.96
C ALA A 48 -12.42 10.58 -24.79
N LYS A 49 -11.89 10.18 -25.95
CA LYS A 49 -12.52 9.15 -26.82
C LYS A 49 -12.60 7.80 -26.12
N ASN A 50 -11.51 7.38 -25.47
CA ASN A 50 -11.50 6.13 -24.71
C ASN A 50 -12.50 6.18 -23.53
N ALA A 51 -12.55 7.30 -22.80
CA ALA A 51 -13.51 7.46 -21.71
C ALA A 51 -14.96 7.42 -22.20
N GLY A 52 -15.25 8.03 -23.35
CA GLY A 52 -16.56 8.00 -23.99
C GLY A 52 -17.01 6.60 -24.37
N VAL A 53 -16.13 5.78 -24.95
CA VAL A 53 -16.42 4.37 -25.26
C VAL A 53 -16.72 3.57 -23.99
N ILE A 54 -15.91 3.75 -22.94
CA ILE A 54 -16.06 3.01 -21.69
C ILE A 54 -17.36 3.39 -20.96
N LEU A 55 -17.70 4.68 -20.91
CA LEU A 55 -18.98 5.15 -20.39
C LEU A 55 -20.15 4.64 -21.23
N GLY A 56 -20.02 4.68 -22.56
CA GLY A 56 -21.03 4.18 -23.49
C GLY A 56 -21.36 2.71 -23.22
N ARG A 57 -20.33 1.85 -23.14
CA ARG A 57 -20.45 0.45 -22.70
C ARG A 57 -21.21 0.32 -21.38
N HIS A 58 -20.84 1.10 -20.36
CA HIS A 58 -21.46 1.02 -19.05
C HIS A 58 -22.97 1.30 -19.12
N TYR A 59 -23.38 2.35 -19.84
CA TYR A 59 -24.79 2.67 -20.01
C TYR A 59 -25.56 1.60 -20.77
N VAL A 60 -24.98 1.01 -21.83
CA VAL A 60 -25.60 -0.13 -22.53
C VAL A 60 -25.87 -1.30 -21.55
N ARG A 61 -24.91 -1.62 -20.68
CA ARG A 61 -25.07 -2.70 -19.70
C ARG A 61 -26.09 -2.42 -18.60
N GLN A 62 -26.31 -1.15 -18.26
CA GLN A 62 -27.34 -0.73 -17.29
C GLN A 62 -28.74 -0.59 -17.92
N GLY A 63 -28.89 -0.83 -19.23
CA GLY A 63 -30.15 -0.68 -19.95
C GLY A 63 -30.45 0.76 -20.39
N GLU A 64 -29.54 1.71 -20.16
CA GLU A 64 -29.59 3.07 -20.72
C GLU A 64 -29.10 3.06 -22.19
N LEU A 65 -29.80 2.30 -23.03
CA LEU A 65 -29.35 1.95 -24.38
C LEU A 65 -29.12 3.16 -25.29
N ASP A 66 -30.08 4.08 -25.39
CA ASP A 66 -29.96 5.26 -26.27
C ASP A 66 -28.75 6.13 -25.90
N ARG A 67 -28.55 6.33 -24.60
CA ARG A 67 -27.43 7.10 -24.06
C ARG A 67 -26.11 6.41 -24.33
N GLY A 68 -26.04 5.12 -24.06
CA GLY A 68 -24.83 4.32 -24.26
C GLY A 68 -24.44 4.24 -25.73
N TYR A 69 -25.42 3.98 -26.61
CA TYR A 69 -25.21 3.88 -28.04
C TYR A 69 -24.75 5.20 -28.66
N LYS A 70 -25.36 6.32 -28.27
CA LYS A 70 -24.92 7.65 -28.68
C LYS A 70 -23.46 7.92 -28.30
N LEU A 71 -23.08 7.66 -27.05
CA LEU A 71 -21.71 7.85 -26.57
C LEU A 71 -20.70 6.98 -27.33
N LEU A 72 -21.05 5.73 -27.61
CA LEU A 72 -20.21 4.83 -28.39
C LEU A 72 -19.97 5.38 -29.81
N LYS A 73 -21.02 5.79 -30.53
CA LYS A 73 -20.90 6.33 -31.90
C LYS A 73 -20.10 7.63 -31.95
N GLU A 74 -20.36 8.56 -31.04
CA GLU A 74 -19.67 9.86 -31.01
C GLU A 74 -18.18 9.73 -30.67
N ASN A 75 -17.79 8.64 -30.03
CA ASN A 75 -16.43 8.41 -29.56
C ASN A 75 -15.67 7.29 -30.28
N LEU A 76 -16.31 6.56 -31.21
CA LEU A 76 -15.64 5.56 -32.04
C LEU A 76 -14.70 6.24 -33.05
N ASP A 77 -13.42 6.29 -32.73
CA ASP A 77 -12.37 6.83 -33.61
C ASP A 77 -11.08 6.01 -33.49
N ASP A 78 -10.86 5.16 -34.49
CA ASP A 78 -9.73 4.21 -34.56
C ASP A 78 -8.36 4.85 -34.43
N SER A 79 -8.23 6.14 -34.78
CA SER A 79 -6.96 6.87 -34.73
C SER A 79 -6.46 7.09 -33.30
N TYR A 80 -7.36 7.06 -32.31
CA TYR A 80 -7.06 7.27 -30.89
C TYR A 80 -7.04 5.98 -30.06
N PHE A 81 -7.28 4.83 -30.69
CA PHE A 81 -7.35 3.54 -30.02
C PHE A 81 -6.14 2.67 -30.33
N ASP A 82 -5.61 2.04 -29.30
CA ASP A 82 -4.76 0.87 -29.52
C ASP A 82 -5.58 -0.31 -30.01
N ARG A 83 -4.88 -1.36 -30.44
CA ARG A 83 -5.50 -2.57 -30.99
C ARG A 83 -6.58 -3.17 -30.09
N PHE A 84 -6.35 -3.22 -28.78
CA PHE A 84 -7.32 -3.78 -27.83
C PHE A 84 -8.57 -2.90 -27.74
N MET A 85 -8.39 -1.61 -27.49
CA MET A 85 -9.50 -0.67 -27.34
C MET A 85 -10.30 -0.50 -28.61
N ARG A 86 -9.66 -0.57 -29.78
CA ARG A 86 -10.32 -0.50 -31.08
C ARG A 86 -11.32 -1.65 -31.23
N ILE A 87 -10.83 -2.89 -31.08
CA ILE A 87 -11.68 -4.09 -31.18
C ILE A 87 -12.77 -4.06 -30.10
N ASN A 88 -12.44 -3.65 -28.88
CA ASN A 88 -13.42 -3.52 -27.80
C ASN A 88 -14.51 -2.48 -28.12
N ALA A 89 -14.15 -1.32 -28.67
CA ALA A 89 -15.09 -0.26 -29.04
C ALA A 89 -16.07 -0.75 -30.11
N HIS A 90 -15.56 -1.37 -31.19
CA HIS A 90 -16.39 -1.94 -32.25
C HIS A 90 -17.31 -3.05 -31.73
N LEU A 91 -16.84 -3.91 -30.82
CA LEU A 91 -17.69 -4.93 -30.18
C LEU A 91 -18.87 -4.31 -29.40
N TRP A 92 -18.62 -3.21 -28.68
CA TRP A 92 -19.68 -2.53 -27.93
C TRP A 92 -20.62 -1.71 -28.82
N VAL A 93 -20.13 -1.13 -29.92
CA VAL A 93 -20.99 -0.47 -30.93
C VAL A 93 -21.89 -1.50 -31.62
N TYR A 94 -21.33 -2.64 -32.04
CA TYR A 94 -22.09 -3.77 -32.57
C TYR A 94 -23.18 -4.22 -31.60
N ASP A 95 -22.82 -4.41 -30.32
CA ASP A 95 -23.76 -4.82 -29.28
C ASP A 95 -24.91 -3.82 -29.06
N ALA A 96 -24.55 -2.54 -28.97
CA ALA A 96 -25.51 -1.46 -28.80
C ALA A 96 -26.46 -1.38 -30.01
N ALA A 97 -25.93 -1.45 -31.24
CA ALA A 97 -26.72 -1.44 -32.47
C ALA A 97 -27.68 -2.64 -32.54
N LEU A 98 -27.21 -3.82 -32.15
CA LEU A 98 -28.03 -5.03 -32.11
C LEU A 98 -29.19 -4.90 -31.11
N LYS A 99 -28.92 -4.34 -29.92
CA LYS A 99 -29.95 -4.06 -28.91
C LYS A 99 -30.90 -2.93 -29.33
N SER A 100 -30.42 -1.96 -30.10
CA SER A 100 -31.20 -0.83 -30.62
C SER A 100 -31.95 -1.11 -31.92
N LYS A 101 -31.78 -2.30 -32.51
CA LYS A 101 -32.34 -2.70 -33.81
C LYS A 101 -31.91 -1.78 -34.96
N ASP A 102 -30.65 -1.34 -34.94
CA ASP A 102 -30.02 -0.55 -36.01
C ASP A 102 -29.27 -1.50 -36.97
N ASP A 103 -30.03 -2.15 -37.86
CA ASP A 103 -29.53 -3.23 -38.73
C ASP A 103 -28.39 -2.80 -39.66
N ASP A 104 -28.37 -1.54 -40.07
CA ASP A 104 -27.32 -0.98 -40.93
C ASP A 104 -25.97 -0.98 -40.22
N ILE A 105 -25.94 -0.49 -38.97
CA ILE A 105 -24.72 -0.47 -38.16
C ILE A 105 -24.33 -1.88 -37.74
N VAL A 106 -25.30 -2.75 -37.40
CA VAL A 106 -25.03 -4.16 -37.11
C VAL A 106 -24.28 -4.81 -38.26
N LYS A 107 -24.71 -4.59 -39.51
CA LYS A 107 -24.05 -5.12 -40.70
C LYS A 107 -22.62 -4.58 -40.85
N ILE A 108 -22.44 -3.26 -40.75
CA ILE A 108 -21.13 -2.61 -40.89
C ILE A 108 -20.13 -3.13 -39.84
N GLU A 109 -20.52 -3.14 -38.58
CA GLU A 109 -19.66 -3.55 -37.48
C GLU A 109 -19.36 -5.05 -37.50
N LYS A 110 -20.34 -5.87 -37.90
CA LYS A 110 -20.12 -7.31 -38.08
C LYS A 110 -19.12 -7.60 -39.19
N GLU A 111 -19.22 -6.90 -40.32
CA GLU A 111 -18.25 -7.02 -41.42
C GLU A 111 -16.85 -6.57 -41.01
N TYR A 112 -16.74 -5.48 -40.24
CA TYR A 112 -15.48 -5.02 -39.67
C TYR A 112 -14.85 -6.10 -38.78
N LEU A 113 -15.56 -6.53 -37.74
CA LEU A 113 -15.09 -7.51 -36.75
C LEU A 113 -14.78 -8.87 -37.39
N ALA A 114 -15.49 -9.26 -38.45
CA ALA A 114 -15.21 -10.49 -39.21
C ALA A 114 -13.85 -10.45 -39.93
N LYS A 115 -13.48 -9.29 -40.52
CA LYS A 115 -12.23 -9.11 -41.27
C LYS A 115 -10.98 -8.99 -40.40
N GLU A 116 -11.14 -8.65 -39.12
CA GLU A 116 -10.01 -8.41 -38.22
C GLU A 116 -9.14 -9.63 -37.94
N THR A 117 -7.81 -9.51 -37.98
CA THR A 117 -6.92 -10.63 -37.62
C THR A 117 -6.85 -10.81 -36.10
N LEU A 118 -6.90 -12.07 -35.65
CA LEU A 118 -6.80 -12.43 -34.22
C LEU A 118 -5.32 -12.47 -33.80
N ASP A 119 -4.81 -11.32 -33.35
CA ASP A 119 -3.59 -11.23 -32.54
C ASP A 119 -3.93 -11.33 -31.04
N ASP A 120 -2.91 -11.37 -30.16
CA ASP A 120 -3.09 -11.47 -28.70
C ASP A 120 -4.01 -10.38 -28.13
N LYS A 121 -4.01 -9.17 -28.70
CA LYS A 121 -4.83 -8.06 -28.21
C LYS A 121 -6.27 -8.17 -28.68
N ALA A 122 -6.48 -8.55 -29.93
CA ALA A 122 -7.80 -8.81 -30.49
C ALA A 122 -8.46 -10.01 -29.80
N ASP A 123 -7.76 -11.14 -29.65
CA ASP A 123 -8.24 -12.34 -28.94
C ASP A 123 -8.66 -11.98 -27.50
N LYS A 124 -7.82 -11.25 -26.77
CA LYS A 124 -8.14 -10.74 -25.43
C LYS A 124 -9.42 -9.89 -25.44
N ALA A 125 -9.59 -8.97 -26.39
CA ALA A 125 -10.78 -8.11 -26.48
C ALA A 125 -12.06 -8.93 -26.72
N PHE A 126 -12.02 -9.89 -27.65
CA PHE A 126 -13.16 -10.79 -27.91
C PHE A 126 -13.50 -11.63 -26.68
N ARG A 127 -12.52 -12.31 -26.07
CA ARG A 127 -12.76 -13.16 -24.88
C ARG A 127 -13.42 -12.38 -23.75
N ILE A 128 -12.92 -11.17 -23.49
CA ILE A 128 -13.45 -10.33 -22.42
C ILE A 128 -14.89 -9.90 -22.73
N TYR A 129 -15.16 -9.45 -23.97
CA TYR A 129 -16.52 -9.09 -24.38
C TYR A 129 -17.47 -10.28 -24.24
N CYS A 130 -17.13 -11.44 -24.82
CA CYS A 130 -18.00 -12.62 -24.77
C CYS A 130 -18.24 -13.05 -23.30
N SER A 131 -17.22 -12.99 -22.44
CA SER A 131 -17.36 -13.29 -21.00
C SER A 131 -18.29 -12.31 -20.29
N GLN A 132 -18.20 -11.02 -20.58
CA GLN A 132 -19.04 -9.99 -19.94
C GLN A 132 -20.51 -10.12 -20.32
N GLU A 133 -20.78 -10.52 -21.55
CA GLU A 133 -22.13 -10.79 -22.06
C GLU A 133 -22.59 -12.23 -21.76
N LYS A 134 -21.82 -13.00 -20.98
CA LYS A 134 -22.10 -14.40 -20.60
C LYS A 134 -22.38 -15.31 -21.81
N LEU A 135 -21.66 -15.08 -22.89
CA LEU A 135 -21.75 -15.86 -24.12
C LEU A 135 -20.80 -17.05 -24.05
N ASN A 136 -21.26 -18.21 -24.54
CA ASN A 136 -20.41 -19.39 -24.65
C ASN A 136 -19.28 -19.12 -25.64
N ILE A 137 -18.05 -19.27 -25.16
CA ILE A 137 -16.85 -19.11 -25.99
C ILE A 137 -16.44 -20.51 -26.45
N ASP A 138 -16.43 -20.72 -27.76
CA ASP A 138 -15.68 -21.82 -28.35
C ASP A 138 -14.20 -21.43 -28.36
N SER A 139 -13.35 -22.21 -27.70
CA SER A 139 -11.91 -21.95 -27.64
C SER A 139 -11.25 -21.92 -29.02
N GLU A 140 -11.85 -22.59 -30.01
CA GLU A 140 -11.38 -22.64 -31.39
C GLU A 140 -11.93 -21.47 -32.25
N ASN A 141 -12.99 -20.79 -31.80
CA ASN A 141 -13.61 -19.69 -32.52
C ASN A 141 -14.15 -18.59 -31.59
N VAL A 142 -13.24 -17.76 -31.08
CA VAL A 142 -13.57 -16.65 -30.16
C VAL A 142 -14.47 -15.59 -30.81
N LYS A 143 -14.47 -15.50 -32.15
CA LYS A 143 -15.37 -14.59 -32.89
C LYS A 143 -16.82 -15.05 -32.91
N ALA A 144 -17.14 -16.28 -32.51
CA ALA A 144 -18.50 -16.80 -32.55
C ALA A 144 -19.52 -15.90 -31.83
N CYS A 145 -19.09 -15.09 -30.86
CA CYS A 145 -19.98 -14.24 -30.09
C CYS A 145 -20.57 -13.04 -30.86
N ILE A 146 -20.08 -12.72 -32.07
CA ILE A 146 -20.68 -11.70 -32.97
C ILE A 146 -21.73 -12.27 -33.95
N ASN A 147 -22.04 -13.57 -33.86
CA ASN A 147 -23.07 -14.22 -34.68
C ASN A 147 -24.42 -14.40 -33.96
N ARG A 148 -24.59 -13.76 -32.81
CA ARG A 148 -25.82 -13.89 -32.03
C ARG A 148 -26.98 -13.09 -32.63
N THR A 149 -28.19 -13.61 -32.45
CA THR A 149 -29.44 -12.86 -32.61
C THR A 149 -29.92 -12.46 -31.21
N VAL A 150 -30.40 -11.22 -31.05
CA VAL A 150 -31.06 -10.82 -29.80
C VAL A 150 -32.40 -11.55 -29.73
N PRO A 151 -32.68 -12.34 -28.67
CA PRO A 151 -34.00 -12.94 -28.54
C PRO A 151 -35.05 -11.83 -28.39
N ASP A 152 -36.11 -11.89 -29.19
CA ASP A 152 -37.21 -10.89 -29.21
C ASP A 152 -37.97 -10.76 -27.86
N LYS A 153 -37.66 -11.62 -26.89
CA LYS A 153 -38.26 -11.60 -25.56
C LYS A 153 -37.22 -11.26 -24.51
N LYS A 154 -37.51 -10.20 -23.75
CA LYS A 154 -36.86 -9.87 -22.47
C LYS A 154 -36.76 -11.16 -21.66
N PRO A 155 -35.58 -11.58 -21.17
CA PRO A 155 -35.48 -12.77 -20.35
C PRO A 155 -36.42 -12.59 -19.15
N GLU A 156 -37.42 -13.46 -19.04
CA GLU A 156 -38.22 -13.56 -17.82
C GLU A 156 -37.23 -13.76 -16.68
N SER A 157 -37.34 -12.88 -15.68
CA SER A 157 -36.61 -12.98 -14.43
C SER A 157 -36.76 -14.40 -13.89
N VAL A 158 -35.66 -15.16 -13.84
CA VAL A 158 -35.59 -16.48 -13.19
C VAL A 158 -35.85 -16.36 -11.66
N PHE A 159 -36.07 -15.14 -11.15
CA PHE A 159 -36.39 -14.84 -9.75
C PHE A 159 -37.85 -14.45 -9.49
N ASP A 160 -38.76 -14.50 -10.46
CA ASP A 160 -40.21 -14.41 -10.19
C ASP A 160 -40.78 -15.78 -9.79
N LEU A 161 -40.21 -16.39 -8.74
CA LEU A 161 -40.93 -17.43 -8.00
C LEU A 161 -42.02 -16.74 -7.18
N LYS A 162 -43.27 -16.90 -7.62
CA LYS A 162 -44.45 -16.55 -6.81
C LYS A 162 -44.25 -17.09 -5.39
N PRO A 163 -44.52 -16.30 -4.34
CA PRO A 163 -44.40 -16.78 -2.98
C PRO A 163 -45.32 -17.98 -2.80
N VAL A 164 -44.73 -19.15 -2.56
CA VAL A 164 -45.48 -20.32 -2.10
C VAL A 164 -45.90 -20.00 -0.67
N VAL A 165 -47.14 -19.57 -0.51
CA VAL A 165 -47.83 -19.52 0.79
C VAL A 165 -47.96 -20.96 1.28
N LYS A 166 -46.96 -21.45 2.01
CA LYS A 166 -47.14 -22.63 2.86
C LYS A 166 -47.85 -22.17 4.12
N ALA A 167 -49.10 -22.61 4.27
CA ALA A 167 -49.83 -22.53 5.52
C ALA A 167 -48.99 -23.17 6.63
N VAL A 168 -48.68 -22.39 7.66
CA VAL A 168 -48.07 -22.87 8.90
C VAL A 168 -49.20 -23.50 9.74
N PRO A 169 -49.16 -24.79 10.08
CA PRO A 169 -50.00 -25.31 11.15
C PRO A 169 -49.45 -24.79 12.47
N SER A 170 -50.33 -24.24 13.32
CA SER A 170 -50.02 -23.88 14.69
C SER A 170 -49.51 -25.11 15.44
N VAL A 171 -48.30 -25.03 16.00
CA VAL A 171 -47.80 -26.02 16.95
C VAL A 171 -47.68 -25.38 18.31
N THR A 172 -48.47 -25.95 19.22
CA THR A 172 -48.59 -25.73 20.65
C THR A 172 -47.25 -25.93 21.36
N ALA A 173 -47.02 -25.14 22.41
CA ALA A 173 -45.86 -25.21 23.29
C ALA A 173 -45.70 -26.58 23.96
N VAL A 174 -44.45 -27.10 24.01
CA VAL A 174 -44.04 -28.16 24.94
C VAL A 174 -42.63 -27.88 25.46
N ALA A 175 -42.46 -28.26 26.73
CA ALA A 175 -41.44 -27.90 27.71
C ALA A 175 -39.99 -28.28 27.38
N ALA A 176 -39.09 -27.54 28.05
CA ALA A 176 -37.65 -27.72 28.09
C ALA A 176 -37.22 -29.03 28.78
N VAL A 177 -36.18 -29.65 28.23
CA VAL A 177 -35.37 -30.70 28.89
C VAL A 177 -33.89 -30.36 28.65
N PRO A 178 -33.01 -30.43 29.68
CA PRO A 178 -31.61 -30.06 29.53
C PRO A 178 -30.79 -31.19 28.89
N VAL A 179 -29.91 -30.83 27.96
CA VAL A 179 -28.96 -31.75 27.32
C VAL A 179 -27.65 -31.75 28.09
N VAL A 180 -27.26 -32.93 28.55
CA VAL A 180 -26.00 -33.29 29.18
C VAL A 180 -24.89 -33.36 28.11
N VAL A 181 -23.75 -32.73 28.37
CA VAL A 181 -22.55 -32.76 27.52
C VAL A 181 -21.59 -33.82 28.05
N PRO A 182 -21.12 -34.80 27.25
CA PRO A 182 -20.02 -35.68 27.64
C PRO A 182 -18.66 -35.12 27.21
N SER A 183 -17.70 -35.26 28.12
CA SER A 183 -16.26 -34.99 27.97
C SER A 183 -15.55 -36.09 27.19
N PRO A 184 -14.44 -35.79 26.47
CA PRO A 184 -13.44 -36.82 26.20
C PRO A 184 -12.02 -36.40 26.67
N SER A 185 -11.57 -37.11 27.68
CA SER A 185 -10.31 -37.87 27.80
C SER A 185 -9.15 -37.59 26.84
N ALA A 186 -7.97 -37.36 27.44
CA ALA A 186 -6.65 -37.32 26.84
C ALA A 186 -6.07 -38.72 26.50
N PRO A 187 -5.05 -38.79 25.62
CA PRO A 187 -3.99 -39.79 25.70
C PRO A 187 -2.59 -39.13 25.72
N VAL A 188 -1.74 -39.41 26.71
CA VAL A 188 -0.75 -40.51 26.83
C VAL A 188 0.55 -40.27 26.03
N VAL A 189 1.62 -40.18 26.83
CA VAL A 189 3.06 -40.04 26.55
C VAL A 189 3.64 -41.36 26.03
N ILE A 190 4.48 -41.33 24.99
CA ILE A 190 5.52 -42.36 24.73
C ILE A 190 6.76 -41.70 24.08
N LEU A 191 7.89 -41.76 24.79
CA LEU A 191 9.29 -41.80 24.28
C LEU A 191 9.75 -43.26 24.45
N PRO A 192 10.64 -43.84 23.61
CA PRO A 192 12.09 -43.56 23.61
C PRO A 192 12.69 -43.70 22.18
N GLU A 193 13.98 -43.75 21.83
CA GLU A 193 15.27 -44.06 22.45
C GLU A 193 16.35 -43.68 21.42
N ALA A 194 17.55 -43.29 21.86
CA ALA A 194 18.74 -43.11 20.99
C ALA A 194 19.56 -44.40 20.91
N PRO A 195 20.44 -44.56 19.90
CA PRO A 195 21.83 -44.83 20.29
C PRO A 195 22.94 -44.29 19.37
N LYS A 196 24.04 -43.93 20.07
CA LYS A 196 25.46 -44.23 19.83
C LYS A 196 26.16 -43.70 18.56
N THR A 197 27.14 -42.84 18.80
CA THR A 197 28.42 -42.86 18.08
C THR A 197 29.57 -42.61 19.05
N ALA A 198 30.53 -43.52 19.04
CA ALA A 198 31.85 -43.39 19.64
C ALA A 198 32.88 -43.47 18.52
N MET A 199 33.91 -42.63 18.56
CA MET A 199 35.33 -42.98 18.42
C MET A 199 36.16 -41.71 18.19
N ALA A 200 37.12 -41.50 19.11
CA ALA A 200 38.29 -40.64 18.92
C ALA A 200 39.37 -41.40 18.11
N PRO A 201 40.48 -40.75 17.68
CA PRO A 201 41.64 -40.69 18.58
C PRO A 201 42.57 -39.45 18.49
N ARG A 202 43.25 -39.20 19.63
CA ARG A 202 44.64 -38.75 19.93
C ARG A 202 45.34 -37.69 19.04
N VAL A 203 45.70 -36.51 19.59
CA VAL A 203 46.89 -36.12 20.43
C VAL A 203 48.20 -35.95 19.64
N ALA A 204 48.74 -34.73 19.66
CA ALA A 204 50.17 -34.46 19.75
C ALA A 204 50.39 -33.16 20.56
N GLU A 205 51.08 -33.27 21.69
CA GLU A 205 51.64 -32.18 22.50
C GLU A 205 52.94 -31.68 21.86
N GLU A 206 53.18 -30.37 21.92
CA GLU A 206 54.54 -29.84 21.99
C GLU A 206 54.60 -28.64 22.95
N LYS A 207 55.72 -28.56 23.67
CA LYS A 207 55.91 -27.88 24.97
C LYS A 207 56.73 -26.57 24.78
N PRO A 208 57.11 -25.82 25.84
CA PRO A 208 56.76 -24.42 26.02
C PRO A 208 57.91 -23.44 25.73
N ALA A 209 57.57 -22.19 25.40
CA ALA A 209 58.50 -21.07 25.44
C ALA A 209 58.20 -20.16 26.63
N VAL A 210 59.20 -20.04 27.50
CA VAL A 210 59.29 -19.20 28.68
C VAL A 210 59.24 -17.71 28.28
N GLN A 211 58.40 -16.93 28.95
CA GLN A 211 58.52 -15.47 29.00
C GLN A 211 58.53 -14.97 30.46
N PRO A 212 59.19 -13.83 30.73
CA PRO A 212 59.74 -13.47 32.02
C PRO A 212 58.73 -12.84 32.99
N ALA A 213 59.11 -12.84 34.25
CA ALA A 213 58.36 -12.35 35.40
C ALA A 213 57.93 -10.87 35.31
N GLU A 214 56.78 -10.62 35.94
CA GLU A 214 56.03 -9.38 36.13
C GLU A 214 56.85 -8.14 36.57
N PRO A 215 56.45 -6.95 36.12
CA PRO A 215 56.28 -5.81 37.01
C PRO A 215 54.87 -5.84 37.63
N ALA A 216 54.80 -5.67 38.94
CA ALA A 216 53.59 -5.70 39.75
C ALA A 216 52.48 -4.79 39.18
N PRO A 217 51.22 -5.27 39.09
CA PRO A 217 50.09 -4.43 38.77
C PRO A 217 49.77 -3.51 39.95
N THR A 218 49.80 -2.20 39.70
CA THR A 218 49.09 -1.20 40.49
C THR A 218 47.62 -1.65 40.60
N PRO A 219 46.99 -1.60 41.79
CA PRO A 219 45.60 -2.03 41.94
C PRO A 219 44.69 -1.17 41.06
N GLU A 220 44.24 -1.75 39.96
CA GLU A 220 43.14 -1.22 39.16
C GLU A 220 41.88 -1.42 40.00
N ILE A 221 41.34 -0.32 40.50
CA ILE A 221 40.04 -0.29 41.17
C ILE A 221 39.02 -0.67 40.11
N ILE A 222 38.65 -1.96 40.06
CA ILE A 222 37.45 -2.41 39.37
C ILE A 222 36.29 -1.77 40.15
N PRO A 223 35.53 -0.81 39.58
CA PRO A 223 34.28 -0.43 40.21
C PRO A 223 33.39 -1.68 40.19
N GLU A 224 33.02 -2.17 41.37
CA GLU A 224 31.95 -3.16 41.50
C GLU A 224 30.76 -2.68 40.66
N PRO A 225 30.06 -3.57 39.94
CA PRO A 225 28.80 -3.19 39.32
C PRO A 225 27.90 -2.68 40.44
N VAL A 226 27.60 -1.38 40.41
CA VAL A 226 26.63 -0.77 41.30
C VAL A 226 25.34 -1.54 41.08
N LYS A 227 25.03 -2.45 42.01
CA LYS A 227 23.68 -2.96 42.18
C LYS A 227 22.86 -1.74 42.54
N GLU A 228 22.16 -1.18 41.55
CA GLU A 228 21.11 -0.20 41.79
C GLU A 228 20.20 -0.80 42.86
N GLN A 229 20.31 -0.26 44.08
CA GLN A 229 19.31 -0.55 45.08
C GLN A 229 18.00 -0.02 44.52
N PRO A 230 16.92 -0.82 44.50
CA PRO A 230 15.62 -0.30 44.13
C PRO A 230 15.26 0.75 45.18
N VAL A 231 15.33 2.02 44.78
CA VAL A 231 14.73 3.10 45.55
C VAL A 231 13.25 2.76 45.61
N LYS A 232 12.80 2.24 46.75
CA LYS A 232 11.38 2.14 47.08
C LYS A 232 10.84 3.56 47.10
N GLN A 233 10.36 4.03 45.95
CA GLN A 233 9.46 5.16 45.92
C GLN A 233 8.21 4.75 46.71
N PRO A 234 7.76 5.58 47.67
CA PRO A 234 6.50 5.34 48.34
C PRO A 234 5.41 5.26 47.28
N ALA A 235 4.45 4.36 47.46
CA ALA A 235 3.23 4.27 46.65
C ALA A 235 2.41 5.54 46.84
N GLY A 236 2.86 6.64 46.22
CA GLY A 236 2.17 7.91 46.14
C GLY A 236 1.06 7.78 45.12
N THR A 237 -0.11 8.30 45.47
CA THR A 237 -1.17 8.67 44.54
C THR A 237 -0.55 9.25 43.27
N ARG A 238 -0.71 8.55 42.14
CA ARG A 238 -0.06 8.88 40.87
C ARG A 238 -0.42 10.32 40.47
N GLY A 239 0.52 11.24 40.67
CA GLY A 239 0.35 12.64 40.30
C GLY A 239 0.06 12.79 38.81
N LYS A 240 -0.67 13.83 38.42
CA LYS A 240 -0.93 14.14 37.01
C LYS A 240 0.39 14.53 36.33
N VAL A 241 0.74 13.89 35.21
CA VAL A 241 1.89 14.29 34.39
C VAL A 241 1.49 15.43 33.48
N VAL A 242 2.34 16.43 33.35
CA VAL A 242 2.09 17.62 32.52
C VAL A 242 3.09 17.68 31.38
N VAL A 243 2.57 17.72 30.15
CA VAL A 243 3.34 17.65 28.91
C VAL A 243 3.13 18.93 28.11
N ASN A 244 4.20 19.64 27.77
CA ASN A 244 4.15 20.72 26.79
C ASN A 244 4.18 20.13 25.38
N VAL A 245 3.28 20.55 24.50
CA VAL A 245 3.22 20.09 23.11
C VAL A 245 3.47 21.27 22.16
N LEU A 246 4.63 21.27 21.54
CA LEU A 246 5.09 22.25 20.56
C LEU A 246 4.70 21.82 19.14
N ASN A 247 4.54 22.82 18.26
CA ASN A 247 4.33 22.64 16.81
C ASN A 247 3.19 21.66 16.45
N SER A 248 2.15 21.56 17.28
CA SER A 248 1.00 20.66 17.09
C SER A 248 0.33 20.81 15.73
N PHE A 249 0.33 22.01 15.16
CA PHE A 249 -0.25 22.30 13.85
C PHE A 249 0.52 21.71 12.65
N GLN A 250 1.80 21.35 12.83
CA GLN A 250 2.61 20.76 11.76
C GLN A 250 2.35 19.26 11.57
N ASN A 251 1.87 18.58 12.61
CA ASN A 251 1.57 17.14 12.59
C ASN A 251 0.41 16.84 13.56
N PRO A 252 -0.83 17.26 13.21
CA PRO A 252 -1.99 17.11 14.07
C PRO A 252 -2.32 15.64 14.41
N GLU A 253 -1.95 14.69 13.54
CA GLU A 253 -2.13 13.26 13.74
C GLU A 253 -1.47 12.74 15.03
N ILE A 254 -0.26 13.23 15.35
CA ILE A 254 0.40 12.89 16.62
C ILE A 254 -0.47 13.30 17.81
N VAL A 255 -1.01 14.52 17.78
CA VAL A 255 -1.78 15.08 18.89
C VAL A 255 -3.11 14.36 19.06
N GLU A 256 -3.81 14.10 17.95
CA GLU A 256 -5.07 13.35 17.96
C GLU A 256 -4.89 11.97 18.57
N ALA A 257 -3.85 11.24 18.18
CA ALA A 257 -3.57 9.92 18.73
C ALA A 257 -3.10 9.94 20.20
N MET A 258 -2.38 10.97 20.62
CA MET A 258 -2.06 11.18 22.04
C MET A 258 -3.33 11.37 22.86
N LEU A 259 -4.20 12.31 22.47
CA LEU A 259 -5.48 12.57 23.15
C LEU A 259 -6.36 11.32 23.18
N TYR A 260 -6.41 10.60 22.06
CA TYR A 260 -7.14 9.35 21.94
C TYR A 260 -6.64 8.32 22.95
N THR A 261 -5.33 8.10 23.00
CA THR A 261 -4.69 7.14 23.89
C THR A 261 -4.91 7.52 25.35
N ILE A 262 -4.79 8.82 25.70
CA ILE A 262 -5.06 9.33 27.04
C ILE A 262 -6.48 9.00 27.48
N SER A 263 -7.46 9.32 26.64
CA SER A 263 -8.88 9.09 26.92
C SER A 263 -9.21 7.60 27.06
N ARG A 264 -8.74 6.78 26.12
CA ARG A 264 -9.04 5.34 26.07
C ARG A 264 -8.39 4.55 27.20
N GLN A 265 -7.12 4.83 27.50
CA GLN A 265 -6.37 4.12 28.54
C GLN A 265 -6.55 4.75 29.93
N LYS A 266 -7.25 5.89 30.02
CA LYS A 266 -7.48 6.64 31.27
C LYS A 266 -6.17 6.99 31.99
N VAL A 267 -5.13 7.31 31.22
CA VAL A 267 -3.84 7.69 31.80
C VAL A 267 -3.89 9.12 32.35
N SER A 268 -3.18 9.37 33.45
CA SER A 268 -3.17 10.68 34.11
C SER A 268 -2.11 11.59 33.49
N VAL A 269 -2.36 12.03 32.26
CA VAL A 269 -1.51 12.92 31.46
C VAL A 269 -2.32 14.15 31.04
N GLU A 270 -1.75 15.33 31.23
CA GLU A 270 -2.26 16.61 30.76
C GLU A 270 -1.42 17.12 29.60
N LEU A 271 -2.06 17.44 28.48
CA LEU A 271 -1.41 18.10 27.36
C LEU A 271 -1.66 19.61 27.46
N ASP A 272 -0.59 20.38 27.47
CA ASP A 272 -0.61 21.83 27.38
C ASP A 272 0.02 22.27 26.05
N PHE A 273 -0.75 23.02 25.27
CA PHE A 273 -0.35 23.53 23.96
C PHE A 273 0.07 25.00 24.00
N LYS A 274 -0.15 25.69 25.14
CA LYS A 274 0.12 27.12 25.28
C LYS A 274 1.51 27.39 25.84
N GLY A 275 2.09 26.44 26.58
CA GLY A 275 3.39 26.65 27.19
C GLY A 275 3.35 27.64 28.36
N ASP A 276 2.18 27.83 29.00
CA ASP A 276 1.96 28.88 30.01
C ASP A 276 2.22 28.42 31.45
N LYS A 277 2.65 27.18 31.66
CA LYS A 277 2.97 26.62 32.98
C LYS A 277 4.43 26.82 33.34
N SER A 278 4.67 26.90 34.63
CA SER A 278 6.02 27.04 35.20
C SER A 278 6.84 25.74 35.17
N TYR A 279 6.21 24.59 34.94
CA TYR A 279 6.87 23.28 34.96
C TYR A 279 6.20 22.27 34.02
N TYR A 280 7.04 21.43 33.39
CA TYR A 280 6.64 20.32 32.53
C TYR A 280 7.51 19.10 32.81
N ASP A 281 6.89 17.93 32.90
CA ASP A 281 7.59 16.64 33.02
C ASP A 281 8.21 16.22 31.67
N TYR A 282 7.52 16.57 30.58
CA TYR A 282 7.91 16.26 29.21
C TYR A 282 7.63 17.43 28.27
N VAL A 283 8.47 17.57 27.25
CA VAL A 283 8.22 18.48 26.11
C VAL A 283 8.21 17.65 24.84
N ILE A 284 7.10 17.65 24.12
CA ILE A 284 6.93 16.98 22.83
C ILE A 284 6.94 18.03 21.74
N ASP A 285 7.72 17.81 20.70
CA ASP A 285 7.62 18.57 19.45
C ASP A 285 7.01 17.66 18.38
N ALA A 286 5.75 17.95 18.04
CA ALA A 286 4.99 17.17 17.07
C ALA A 286 5.55 17.32 15.64
N GLY A 287 6.13 18.47 15.31
CA GLY A 287 6.71 18.72 13.98
C GLY A 287 7.92 17.83 13.70
N SER A 288 8.79 17.66 14.71
CA SER A 288 9.98 16.81 14.61
C SER A 288 9.79 15.38 15.11
N ALA A 289 8.60 15.04 15.64
CA ALA A 289 8.31 13.77 16.31
C ALA A 289 9.37 13.45 17.38
N THR A 290 9.67 14.41 18.25
CA THR A 290 10.61 14.24 19.37
C THR A 290 9.93 14.42 20.72
N ILE A 291 10.46 13.74 21.73
CA ILE A 291 10.08 13.93 23.14
C ILE A 291 11.32 14.19 23.97
N THR A 292 11.27 15.22 24.81
CA THR A 292 12.34 15.60 25.72
C THR A 292 11.90 15.36 27.16
N SER A 293 12.72 14.64 27.92
CA SER A 293 12.53 14.37 29.34
C SER A 293 13.88 14.44 30.05
N ASN A 294 13.94 15.13 31.19
CA ASN A 294 15.15 15.27 32.01
C ASN A 294 16.41 15.68 31.19
N GLY A 295 16.24 16.64 30.29
CA GLY A 295 17.32 17.15 29.42
C GLY A 295 17.77 16.19 28.31
N THR A 296 17.15 15.02 28.16
CA THR A 296 17.41 14.08 27.06
C THR A 296 16.28 14.13 26.05
N THR A 297 16.61 14.39 24.79
CA THR A 297 15.68 14.34 23.66
C THR A 297 15.74 12.98 22.98
N TYR A 298 14.58 12.40 22.69
CA TYR A 298 14.43 11.14 21.98
C TYR A 298 13.66 11.40 20.68
N SER A 299 14.23 11.02 19.54
CA SER A 299 13.53 11.06 18.27
C SER A 299 12.72 9.79 18.02
N PHE A 300 11.43 9.96 17.77
CA PHE A 300 10.49 8.92 17.38
C PHE A 300 10.16 8.96 15.89
N ALA A 301 10.79 9.85 15.11
CA ALA A 301 10.57 9.96 13.67
C ALA A 301 10.79 8.61 12.95
N ALA A 302 9.98 8.34 11.91
CA ALA A 302 10.12 7.13 11.10
C ALA A 302 11.48 7.10 10.38
N GLY A 303 12.04 5.90 10.20
CA GLY A 303 13.38 5.69 9.66
C GLY A 303 13.49 5.88 8.15
N ARG A 304 12.91 6.93 7.56
CA ARG A 304 12.81 7.10 6.10
C ARG A 304 14.15 7.04 5.38
N LYS A 305 15.21 7.66 5.93
CA LYS A 305 16.57 7.58 5.37
C LYS A 305 17.05 6.12 5.30
N GLU A 306 16.87 5.38 6.39
CA GLU A 306 17.28 3.98 6.49
C GLU A 306 16.43 3.08 5.58
N ASN A 307 15.11 3.29 5.52
CA ASN A 307 14.21 2.55 4.65
C ASN A 307 14.55 2.78 3.17
N MET A 308 14.85 4.03 2.79
CA MET A 308 15.28 4.38 1.43
C MET A 308 16.61 3.71 1.09
N LYS A 309 17.59 3.74 2.01
CA LYS A 309 18.88 3.07 1.83
C LYS A 309 18.71 1.56 1.64
N LYS A 310 18.01 0.89 2.57
CA LYS A 310 17.70 -0.55 2.48
C LYS A 310 16.93 -0.92 1.21
N ALA A 311 16.04 -0.05 0.75
CA ALA A 311 15.33 -0.26 -0.51
C ALA A 311 16.27 -0.21 -1.72
N CYS A 312 17.26 0.69 -1.73
CA CYS A 312 18.32 0.70 -2.73
C CYS A 312 19.20 -0.55 -2.64
N GLU A 313 19.61 -0.99 -1.45
CA GLU A 313 20.40 -2.22 -1.23
C GLU A 313 19.66 -3.44 -1.79
N LEU A 314 18.35 -3.54 -1.50
CA LEU A 314 17.50 -4.61 -2.02
C LEU A 314 17.43 -4.58 -3.56
N ALA A 315 17.18 -3.41 -4.15
CA ALA A 315 17.11 -3.27 -5.60
C ALA A 315 18.44 -3.70 -6.28
N VAL A 316 19.57 -3.27 -5.73
CA VAL A 316 20.91 -3.63 -6.21
C VAL A 316 21.17 -5.13 -6.07
N THR A 317 20.82 -5.73 -4.93
CA THR A 317 20.96 -7.18 -4.69
C THR A 317 20.13 -8.00 -5.68
N MET A 318 18.98 -7.45 -6.09
CA MET A 318 18.14 -8.01 -7.15
C MET A 318 18.68 -7.78 -8.57
N GLY A 319 19.88 -7.20 -8.72
CA GLY A 319 20.56 -6.99 -9.99
C GLY A 319 20.24 -5.68 -10.69
N ALA A 320 19.60 -4.72 -10.02
CA ALA A 320 19.34 -3.41 -10.60
C ALA A 320 20.65 -2.65 -10.85
N LYS A 321 20.89 -2.25 -12.10
CA LYS A 321 22.07 -1.46 -12.51
C LYS A 321 21.74 0.01 -12.80
N LEU A 322 20.48 0.28 -13.17
CA LEU A 322 19.97 1.62 -13.44
C LEU A 322 18.71 1.83 -12.60
N ILE A 323 18.83 2.69 -11.59
CA ILE A 323 17.80 2.92 -10.58
C ILE A 323 17.25 4.33 -10.74
N VAL A 324 15.93 4.44 -10.83
CA VAL A 324 15.21 5.69 -10.68
C VAL A 324 14.80 5.80 -9.20
N LEU A 325 15.45 6.70 -8.47
CA LEU A 325 15.18 6.95 -7.06
C LEU A 325 14.22 8.15 -6.93
N GLY A 326 12.98 7.83 -6.58
CA GLY A 326 11.93 8.80 -6.28
C GLY A 326 11.93 9.16 -4.80
N TYR A 327 11.86 10.46 -4.49
CA TYR A 327 11.80 10.98 -3.13
C TYR A 327 10.63 11.95 -2.95
N SER A 328 10.10 12.05 -1.73
CA SER A 328 9.15 13.09 -1.34
C SER A 328 9.84 14.43 -1.07
N GLU A 329 9.09 15.53 -1.12
CA GLU A 329 9.60 16.86 -0.80
C GLU A 329 10.32 16.89 0.57
N GLY A 330 11.44 17.62 0.65
CA GLY A 330 12.32 17.66 1.83
C GLY A 330 13.38 16.54 1.90
N PHE A 331 13.32 15.50 1.06
CA PHE A 331 14.27 14.38 1.07
C PHE A 331 15.24 14.34 -0.12
N LYS A 332 15.34 15.43 -0.90
CA LYS A 332 16.23 15.51 -2.07
C LYS A 332 17.68 15.23 -1.71
N ASP A 333 18.20 15.89 -0.68
CA ASP A 333 19.61 15.79 -0.29
C ASP A 333 19.91 14.39 0.27
N THR A 334 18.98 13.80 1.02
CA THR A 334 19.06 12.41 1.48
C THR A 334 19.10 11.43 0.30
N ALA A 335 18.26 11.62 -0.71
CA ALA A 335 18.25 10.78 -1.90
C ALA A 335 19.55 10.89 -2.70
N ALA A 336 20.13 12.09 -2.79
CA ALA A 336 21.43 12.31 -3.43
C ALA A 336 22.57 11.65 -2.65
N GLU A 337 22.61 11.82 -1.32
CA GLU A 337 23.60 11.17 -0.44
C GLU A 337 23.55 9.64 -0.58
N ILE A 338 22.34 9.07 -0.57
CA ILE A 338 22.14 7.63 -0.76
C ILE A 338 22.63 7.22 -2.16
N ALA A 339 22.21 7.89 -3.22
CA ALA A 339 22.65 7.59 -4.58
C ALA A 339 24.19 7.60 -4.72
N ASP A 340 24.86 8.59 -4.11
CA ASP A 340 26.31 8.69 -4.10
C ASP A 340 26.97 7.53 -3.34
N SER A 341 26.36 7.04 -2.26
CA SER A 341 26.87 5.87 -1.52
C SER A 341 26.88 4.56 -2.32
N PHE A 342 26.07 4.47 -3.38
CA PHE A 342 26.03 3.32 -4.31
C PHE A 342 26.83 3.55 -5.60
N LYS A 343 27.61 4.64 -5.68
CA LYS A 343 28.44 4.93 -6.85
C LYS A 343 29.42 3.79 -7.12
N GLY A 344 29.47 3.34 -8.37
CA GLY A 344 30.25 2.18 -8.80
C GLY A 344 29.48 0.86 -8.78
N THR A 345 28.33 0.81 -8.08
CA THR A 345 27.46 -0.39 -8.05
C THR A 345 26.24 -0.23 -8.96
N ALA A 346 25.59 0.94 -8.91
CA ALA A 346 24.46 1.27 -9.78
C ALA A 346 24.49 2.74 -10.21
N GLN A 347 23.81 3.05 -11.32
CA GLN A 347 23.56 4.41 -11.78
C GLN A 347 22.21 4.89 -11.28
N PHE A 348 22.13 6.15 -10.86
CA PHE A 348 20.92 6.73 -10.28
C PHE A 348 20.37 7.89 -11.11
N MET A 349 19.06 7.93 -11.25
CA MET A 349 18.30 9.08 -11.73
C MET A 349 17.33 9.50 -10.64
N LEU A 350 17.40 10.77 -10.22
CA LEU A 350 16.62 11.27 -9.10
C LEU A 350 15.39 12.06 -9.58
N PHE A 351 14.26 11.91 -8.90
CA PHE A 351 13.08 12.73 -9.14
C PHE A 351 12.23 12.93 -7.87
N ASN A 352 11.51 14.04 -7.82
CA ASN A 352 10.52 14.28 -6.77
C ASN A 352 9.19 13.61 -7.17
N ILE A 353 8.65 12.74 -6.32
CA ILE A 353 7.41 12.01 -6.59
C ILE A 353 6.17 12.90 -6.62
N GLN A 354 6.29 14.13 -6.10
CA GLN A 354 5.24 15.15 -6.09
C GLN A 354 5.44 16.19 -7.21
N GLU A 355 6.41 15.97 -8.10
CA GLU A 355 6.64 16.87 -9.24
C GLU A 355 5.44 16.88 -10.20
N LYS A 356 5.03 18.08 -10.63
CA LYS A 356 3.86 18.26 -11.50
C LYS A 356 4.02 17.53 -12.85
N ASP A 357 5.20 17.59 -13.46
CA ASP A 357 5.51 16.89 -14.71
C ASP A 357 6.17 15.52 -14.48
N PHE A 358 5.62 14.74 -13.54
CA PHE A 358 6.10 13.38 -13.26
C PHE A 358 6.16 12.52 -14.54
N GLN A 359 5.16 12.60 -15.42
CA GLN A 359 5.12 11.79 -16.64
C GLN A 359 6.16 12.22 -17.68
N GLY A 360 6.39 13.52 -17.87
CA GLY A 360 7.47 14.03 -18.71
C GLY A 360 8.82 13.54 -18.21
N ARG A 361 9.05 13.62 -16.89
CA ARG A 361 10.28 13.12 -16.26
C ARG A 361 10.48 11.62 -16.43
N MET A 362 9.43 10.82 -16.27
CA MET A 362 9.50 9.37 -16.51
C MET A 362 9.79 9.03 -17.98
N ARG A 363 9.25 9.79 -18.94
CA ARG A 363 9.60 9.64 -20.37
C ARG A 363 11.06 9.95 -20.64
N GLU A 364 11.59 11.01 -20.04
CA GLU A 364 13.02 11.35 -20.13
C GLU A 364 13.90 10.20 -19.63
N PHE A 365 13.57 9.61 -18.48
CA PHE A 365 14.30 8.47 -17.92
C PHE A 365 14.21 7.24 -18.82
N LYS A 366 13.02 6.95 -19.36
CA LYS A 366 12.82 5.86 -20.32
C LYS A 366 13.71 6.02 -21.56
N ASN A 367 13.80 7.24 -22.09
CA ASN A 367 14.63 7.54 -23.26
C ASN A 367 16.13 7.42 -22.93
N LYS A 368 16.56 7.94 -21.77
CA LYS A 368 17.94 7.82 -21.28
C LYS A 368 18.37 6.38 -21.05
N ALA A 369 17.45 5.50 -20.63
CA ALA A 369 17.73 4.10 -20.40
C ALA A 369 18.13 3.34 -21.68
N GLY A 370 17.81 3.85 -22.87
CA GLY A 370 18.23 3.23 -24.14
C GLY A 370 17.81 1.77 -24.29
N GLY A 371 16.66 1.38 -23.74
CA GLY A 371 16.16 -0.01 -23.75
C GLY A 371 16.64 -0.89 -22.59
N GLN A 372 17.52 -0.41 -21.72
CA GLN A 372 17.89 -1.11 -20.49
C GLN A 372 16.70 -1.16 -19.50
N PRO A 373 16.57 -2.22 -18.68
CA PRO A 373 15.57 -2.25 -17.61
C PRO A 373 15.77 -1.08 -16.64
N LEU A 374 14.70 -0.34 -16.38
CA LEU A 374 14.66 0.62 -15.27
C LEU A 374 14.18 -0.11 -14.02
N SER A 375 14.90 0.04 -12.93
CA SER A 375 14.41 -0.32 -11.60
C SER A 375 14.02 0.93 -10.85
N TYR A 376 12.99 0.85 -10.01
CA TYR A 376 12.47 1.99 -9.28
C TYR A 376 12.62 1.76 -7.79
N VAL A 377 13.18 2.74 -7.11
CA VAL A 377 13.14 2.84 -5.65
C VAL A 377 12.35 4.09 -5.31
N ILE A 378 11.17 3.94 -4.71
CA ILE A 378 10.29 5.07 -4.41
C ILE A 378 10.14 5.24 -2.91
N SER A 379 10.52 6.41 -2.40
CA SER A 379 10.43 6.75 -0.98
C SER A 379 9.42 7.86 -0.73
N GLY A 380 8.48 7.62 0.18
CA GLY A 380 7.46 8.59 0.58
C GLY A 380 6.47 8.03 1.59
N THR A 381 5.39 8.75 1.85
CA THR A 381 4.26 8.16 2.59
C THR A 381 3.60 7.06 1.76
N GLN A 382 2.87 6.17 2.42
CA GLN A 382 2.05 5.17 1.75
C GLN A 382 1.21 5.76 0.60
N GLU A 383 0.51 6.86 0.85
CA GLU A 383 -0.39 7.52 -0.10
C GLU A 383 0.36 8.09 -1.31
N GLN A 384 1.52 8.72 -1.07
CA GLN A 384 2.34 9.28 -2.14
C GLN A 384 2.86 8.18 -3.07
N VAL A 385 3.35 7.09 -2.49
CA VAL A 385 3.86 5.95 -3.27
C VAL A 385 2.73 5.29 -4.07
N LEU A 386 1.57 5.05 -3.45
CA LEU A 386 0.42 4.44 -4.12
C LEU A 386 -0.09 5.28 -5.31
N LYS A 387 0.09 6.60 -5.30
CA LYS A 387 -0.25 7.48 -6.44
C LYS A 387 0.65 7.27 -7.66
N VAL A 388 1.94 7.02 -7.44
CA VAL A 388 2.91 6.89 -8.55
C VAL A 388 3.11 5.44 -9.01
N LEU A 389 2.86 4.47 -8.12
CA LEU A 389 3.09 3.04 -8.37
C LEU A 389 2.47 2.49 -9.67
N PRO A 390 1.23 2.86 -10.05
CA PRO A 390 0.63 2.38 -11.31
C PRO A 390 1.42 2.77 -12.57
N PHE A 391 2.21 3.84 -12.50
CA PHE A 391 2.93 4.38 -13.66
C PHE A 391 4.32 3.79 -13.85
N LEU A 392 4.98 3.37 -12.77
CA LEU A 392 6.40 2.97 -12.82
C LEU A 392 6.63 1.81 -13.79
N LYS A 393 5.75 0.79 -13.75
CA LYS A 393 5.83 -0.36 -14.66
C LYS A 393 5.64 0.05 -16.13
N TYR A 394 4.79 1.04 -16.40
CA TYR A 394 4.50 1.52 -17.77
C TYR A 394 5.68 2.24 -18.41
N TYR A 395 6.45 2.98 -17.61
CA TYR A 395 7.60 3.74 -18.10
C TYR A 395 8.91 2.95 -18.16
N SER A 396 8.93 1.70 -17.69
CA SER A 396 10.08 0.83 -17.92
C SER A 396 10.11 0.30 -19.35
N PRO A 397 11.25 0.34 -20.05
CA PRO A 397 11.42 -0.35 -21.33
C PRO A 397 11.22 -1.86 -21.25
N ARG A 398 11.49 -2.46 -20.08
CA ARG A 398 11.38 -3.91 -19.83
C ARG A 398 10.59 -4.18 -18.54
N PRO A 399 9.25 -4.07 -18.57
CA PRO A 399 8.40 -4.23 -17.39
C PRO A 399 8.58 -5.59 -16.70
N ASP A 400 8.88 -6.64 -17.48
CA ASP A 400 9.15 -8.01 -17.01
C ASP A 400 10.42 -8.14 -16.16
N LYS A 401 11.40 -7.24 -16.37
CA LYS A 401 12.68 -7.21 -15.64
C LYS A 401 12.81 -6.03 -14.67
N THR A 402 11.73 -5.28 -14.48
CA THR A 402 11.71 -4.09 -13.64
C THR A 402 11.58 -4.51 -12.19
N VAL A 403 12.56 -4.11 -11.37
CA VAL A 403 12.44 -4.21 -9.91
C VAL A 403 11.80 -2.93 -9.40
N ILE A 404 10.79 -3.05 -8.54
CA ILE A 404 10.17 -1.90 -7.87
C ILE A 404 10.24 -2.16 -6.37
N VAL A 405 10.98 -1.30 -5.66
CA VAL A 405 11.10 -1.32 -4.21
C VAL A 405 10.55 -0.02 -3.64
N ASN A 406 9.61 -0.11 -2.73
CA ASN A 406 8.95 1.03 -2.13
C ASN A 406 9.44 1.21 -0.69
N ALA A 407 10.08 2.32 -0.37
CA ALA A 407 10.42 2.70 0.99
C ALA A 407 9.29 3.53 1.59
N VAL A 408 8.45 2.93 2.44
CA VAL A 408 7.31 3.60 3.05
C VAL A 408 7.39 3.55 4.57
N ASP A 409 6.81 4.55 5.22
CA ASP A 409 6.70 4.62 6.67
C ASP A 409 5.77 3.57 7.26
N THR A 410 4.69 3.21 6.56
CA THR A 410 3.75 2.18 7.01
C THR A 410 3.10 1.44 5.85
N VAL A 411 2.82 0.15 6.06
CA VAL A 411 2.00 -0.69 5.18
C VAL A 411 0.71 -1.07 5.91
N SER A 412 -0.40 -0.53 5.41
CA SER A 412 -1.76 -0.89 5.82
C SER A 412 -2.41 -1.85 4.82
N LYS A 413 -3.61 -2.35 5.14
CA LYS A 413 -4.42 -3.19 4.23
C LYS A 413 -4.66 -2.53 2.87
N LYS A 414 -4.65 -1.18 2.78
CA LYS A 414 -4.80 -0.45 1.51
C LYS A 414 -3.71 -0.79 0.50
N TYR A 415 -2.50 -1.13 0.96
CA TYR A 415 -1.37 -1.43 0.09
C TYR A 415 -1.49 -2.78 -0.63
N VAL A 416 -2.32 -3.68 -0.10
CA VAL A 416 -2.40 -5.09 -0.52
C VAL A 416 -3.79 -5.52 -0.94
N THR A 417 -4.79 -4.66 -0.78
CA THR A 417 -6.19 -4.91 -1.15
C THR A 417 -6.71 -3.84 -2.11
N GLY A 418 -7.84 -4.12 -2.76
CA GLY A 418 -8.49 -3.17 -3.68
C GLY A 418 -7.69 -2.88 -4.95
N GLU A 419 -7.95 -1.71 -5.55
CA GLU A 419 -7.35 -1.27 -6.82
C GLU A 419 -5.82 -1.19 -6.76
N TYR A 420 -5.25 -0.78 -5.61
CA TYR A 420 -3.82 -0.63 -5.44
C TYR A 420 -3.08 -1.96 -5.30
N GLY A 421 -3.73 -2.99 -4.76
CA GLY A 421 -3.13 -4.32 -4.58
C GLY A 421 -2.68 -4.96 -5.90
N GLU A 422 -3.41 -4.73 -7.00
CA GLU A 422 -3.03 -5.24 -8.33
C GLU A 422 -1.80 -4.52 -8.90
N PHE A 423 -1.69 -3.20 -8.71
CA PHE A 423 -0.51 -2.45 -9.14
C PHE A 423 0.73 -2.81 -8.30
N ALA A 424 0.53 -2.99 -7.00
CA ALA A 424 1.55 -3.34 -6.03
C ALA A 424 1.99 -4.81 -6.12
N LYS A 425 1.24 -5.67 -6.81
CA LYS A 425 1.58 -7.07 -7.04
C LYS A 425 2.98 -7.22 -7.65
N ASN A 426 3.77 -8.16 -7.11
CA ASN A 426 5.16 -8.41 -7.47
C ASN A 426 6.10 -7.21 -7.28
N THR A 427 5.75 -6.27 -6.41
CA THR A 427 6.66 -5.21 -5.94
C THR A 427 7.14 -5.52 -4.53
N TYR A 428 8.17 -4.82 -4.11
CA TYR A 428 8.80 -4.96 -2.80
C TYR A 428 8.51 -3.72 -1.98
N VAL A 429 8.44 -3.88 -0.66
CA VAL A 429 8.27 -2.79 0.29
C VAL A 429 9.30 -2.94 1.38
N VAL A 430 9.98 -1.84 1.71
CA VAL A 430 10.77 -1.69 2.92
C VAL A 430 10.03 -0.72 3.84
N THR A 431 9.71 -1.16 5.05
CA THR A 431 8.93 -0.34 5.99
C THR A 431 9.28 -0.63 7.44
N ASP A 432 9.04 0.36 8.29
CA ASP A 432 9.15 0.22 9.75
C ASP A 432 7.94 -0.51 10.34
N LEU A 433 6.76 -0.42 9.72
CA LEU A 433 5.51 -0.92 10.28
C LEU A 433 4.64 -1.61 9.22
N VAL A 434 4.33 -2.88 9.44
CA VAL A 434 3.23 -3.58 8.78
C VAL A 434 2.09 -3.73 9.79
N VAL A 435 1.02 -2.95 9.61
CA VAL A 435 -0.07 -2.87 10.61
C VAL A 435 -0.67 -4.26 10.87
N SER A 436 -0.79 -5.10 9.84
CA SER A 436 -1.38 -6.43 9.96
C SER A 436 -0.50 -7.47 10.67
N GLU A 437 0.75 -7.16 10.99
CA GLU A 437 1.64 -8.06 11.74
C GLU A 437 1.56 -7.85 13.26
N SER A 438 0.87 -6.81 13.73
CA SER A 438 0.65 -6.56 15.16
C SER A 438 -0.85 -6.51 15.47
N ALA A 439 -1.33 -7.44 16.29
CA ALA A 439 -2.72 -7.47 16.73
C ALA A 439 -3.12 -6.18 17.47
N ALA A 440 -2.21 -5.58 18.24
CA ALA A 440 -2.45 -4.32 18.91
C ALA A 440 -2.52 -3.15 17.92
N ALA A 441 -1.62 -3.11 16.92
CA ALA A 441 -1.67 -2.08 15.88
C ALA A 441 -2.93 -2.20 15.03
N GLU A 442 -3.37 -3.42 14.69
CA GLU A 442 -4.64 -3.66 13.99
C GLU A 442 -5.85 -3.20 14.83
N THR A 443 -5.86 -3.51 16.13
CA THR A 443 -6.95 -3.12 17.03
C THR A 443 -7.01 -1.61 17.17
N PHE A 444 -5.87 -0.97 17.43
CA PHE A 444 -5.77 0.49 17.47
C PHE A 444 -6.26 1.09 16.16
N ALA A 445 -5.84 0.56 15.01
CA ALA A 445 -6.24 1.10 13.72
C ALA A 445 -7.74 0.95 13.47
N ALA A 446 -8.35 -0.16 13.86
CA ALA A 446 -9.79 -0.38 13.73
C ALA A 446 -10.59 0.60 14.61
N ASP A 447 -10.23 0.72 15.88
CA ASP A 447 -10.93 1.59 16.84
C ASP A 447 -10.73 3.08 16.50
N PHE A 448 -9.51 3.47 16.14
CA PHE A 448 -9.20 4.83 15.72
C PHE A 448 -9.96 5.21 14.44
N THR A 449 -10.03 4.30 13.46
CA THR A 449 -10.82 4.52 12.23
C THR A 449 -12.31 4.68 12.53
N LYS A 450 -12.84 3.90 13.47
CA LYS A 450 -14.23 3.99 13.88
C LYS A 450 -14.55 5.35 14.51
N ASP A 451 -13.64 5.87 15.33
CA ASP A 451 -13.88 7.09 16.10
C ASP A 451 -13.58 8.38 15.29
N PHE A 452 -12.58 8.35 14.41
CA PHE A 452 -12.16 9.52 13.61
C PHE A 452 -12.54 9.46 12.13
N ASN A 453 -13.16 8.36 11.69
CA ASN A 453 -13.52 8.11 10.28
C ASN A 453 -12.32 8.25 9.31
N LYS A 454 -11.11 7.97 9.78
CA LYS A 454 -9.88 7.95 8.98
C LYS A 454 -8.96 6.81 9.42
N ALA A 455 -8.29 6.18 8.45
CA ALA A 455 -7.26 5.19 8.77
C ALA A 455 -6.03 5.89 9.35
N PRO A 456 -5.41 5.36 10.41
CA PRO A 456 -4.21 5.98 10.98
C PRO A 456 -3.02 5.87 10.02
N VAL A 457 -2.17 6.90 10.07
CA VAL A 457 -0.84 6.96 9.45
C VAL A 457 0.24 6.76 10.52
N ILE A 458 1.51 6.66 10.12
CA ILE A 458 2.63 6.45 11.06
C ILE A 458 2.64 7.46 12.22
N SER A 459 2.28 8.71 11.94
CA SER A 459 2.20 9.79 12.95
C SER A 459 1.20 9.47 14.05
N ASP A 460 0.05 8.85 13.75
CA ASP A 460 -0.93 8.46 14.76
C ASP A 460 -0.33 7.37 15.68
N PHE A 461 0.35 6.37 15.11
CA PHE A 461 1.03 5.34 15.91
C PHE A 461 2.16 5.94 16.77
N ILE A 462 2.89 6.94 16.27
CA ILE A 462 3.91 7.67 17.06
C ILE A 462 3.26 8.45 18.22
N GLY A 463 2.12 9.11 17.99
CA GLY A 463 1.39 9.80 19.04
C GLY A 463 0.95 8.88 20.17
N HIS A 464 0.48 7.67 19.83
CA HIS A 464 0.24 6.62 20.82
C HIS A 464 1.53 6.26 21.59
N ASP A 465 2.63 6.04 20.87
CA ASP A 465 3.89 5.61 21.45
C ASP A 465 4.53 6.65 22.39
N PHE A 466 4.28 7.95 22.20
CA PHE A 466 4.69 8.96 23.17
C PHE A 466 4.01 8.78 24.52
N ILE A 467 2.71 8.48 24.54
CA ILE A 467 1.98 8.22 25.78
C ILE A 467 2.47 6.93 26.42
N GLN A 468 2.73 5.89 25.63
CA GLN A 468 3.34 4.65 26.14
C GLN A 468 4.74 4.89 26.70
N PHE A 469 5.54 5.75 26.09
CA PHE A 469 6.86 6.10 26.60
C PHE A 469 6.77 6.82 27.95
N ILE A 470 5.87 7.79 28.08
CA ILE A 470 5.62 8.50 29.34
C ILE A 470 5.20 7.51 30.43
N GLU A 471 4.22 6.64 30.17
CA GLU A 471 3.75 5.67 31.16
C GLU A 471 4.84 4.64 31.52
N LYS A 472 5.70 4.25 30.58
CA LYS A 472 6.82 3.32 30.85
C LYS A 472 7.83 3.92 31.82
N ASN A 473 8.17 5.19 31.62
CA ASN A 473 9.11 5.89 32.49
C ASN A 473 8.54 6.07 33.90
N ARG A 474 7.22 6.23 34.04
CA ARG A 474 6.55 6.32 35.34
C ARG A 474 6.41 4.98 36.04
N ASN A 475 6.12 3.94 35.27
CA ASN A 475 5.90 2.59 35.77
C ASN A 475 6.64 1.61 34.87
N PRO A 476 7.93 1.33 35.15
CA PRO A 476 8.74 0.42 34.33
C PRO A 476 8.19 -1.00 34.26
N SER A 477 7.31 -1.39 35.20
CA SER A 477 6.64 -2.69 35.22
C SER A 477 5.35 -2.74 34.39
N ALA A 478 4.88 -1.61 33.85
CA ALA A 478 3.76 -1.61 32.92
C ALA A 478 4.17 -2.30 31.61
N GLY A 479 3.38 -3.29 31.18
CA GLY A 479 3.52 -3.90 29.87
C GLY A 479 3.12 -2.87 28.82
N ASN A 480 4.10 -2.19 28.23
CA ASN A 480 3.84 -1.19 27.21
C ASN A 480 4.17 -1.75 25.84
N GLU A 481 3.16 -1.77 24.98
CA GLU A 481 3.28 -2.20 23.61
C GLU A 481 3.36 -0.96 22.73
N TYR A 482 4.52 -0.72 22.13
CA TYR A 482 4.68 0.33 21.13
C TYR A 482 4.09 -0.15 19.80
N LEU A 483 3.25 0.66 19.17
CA LEU A 483 2.55 0.32 17.95
C LEU A 483 3.36 0.64 16.70
N SER A 484 4.31 1.57 16.74
CA SER A 484 5.17 1.91 15.60
C SER A 484 6.41 0.99 15.46
N SER A 485 6.29 -0.28 15.85
CA SER A 485 7.35 -1.30 15.77
C SER A 485 8.65 -0.96 16.51
N ILE A 486 8.59 -0.12 17.55
CA ILE A 486 9.77 0.21 18.36
C ILE A 486 10.20 -1.05 19.14
N LYS A 487 11.44 -1.50 18.90
CA LYS A 487 12.04 -2.63 19.63
C LYS A 487 12.72 -2.16 20.91
N GLU A 488 13.37 -1.02 20.83
CA GLU A 488 14.18 -0.47 21.92
C GLU A 488 14.15 1.05 21.86
N VAL A 489 14.17 1.69 23.03
CA VAL A 489 14.38 3.13 23.15
C VAL A 489 15.79 3.34 23.68
N GLN A 490 16.65 3.93 22.87
CA GLN A 490 18.04 4.23 23.22
C GLN A 490 18.19 5.72 23.49
N LYS A 491 19.29 6.13 24.12
CA LYS A 491 19.55 7.56 24.36
C LYS A 491 19.63 8.29 23.02
N GLY A 492 18.73 9.25 22.78
CA GLY A 492 18.68 10.05 21.56
C GLY A 492 17.68 9.59 20.50
N SER A 493 17.35 8.30 20.42
CA SER A 493 16.49 7.77 19.36
C SER A 493 15.81 6.45 19.71
N VAL A 494 14.75 6.13 18.98
CA VAL A 494 14.12 4.81 19.02
C VAL A 494 14.68 3.91 17.92
N LYS A 495 14.89 2.63 18.24
CA LYS A 495 15.31 1.62 17.29
C LYS A 495 14.09 0.87 16.76
N ARG A 496 13.88 0.98 15.44
CA ARG A 496 12.92 0.19 14.68
C ARG A 496 13.68 -0.78 13.79
N GLU A 497 13.11 -1.96 13.59
CA GLU A 497 13.65 -2.94 12.66
C GLU A 497 12.82 -2.89 11.37
N ALA A 498 13.29 -2.09 10.41
CA ALA A 498 12.64 -2.05 9.10
C ALA A 498 12.70 -3.43 8.44
N GLY A 499 11.55 -3.94 8.05
CA GLY A 499 11.40 -5.20 7.33
C GLY A 499 11.29 -4.98 5.82
N ALA A 500 11.81 -5.94 5.05
CA ALA A 500 11.58 -6.04 3.62
C ALA A 500 10.51 -7.09 3.32
N TYR A 501 9.57 -6.76 2.46
CA TYR A 501 8.41 -7.58 2.15
C TYR A 501 8.17 -7.62 0.65
N ARG A 502 7.80 -8.79 0.14
CA ARG A 502 7.29 -8.95 -1.22
C ARG A 502 5.76 -8.99 -1.20
N ILE A 503 5.14 -8.25 -2.11
CA ILE A 503 3.69 -8.25 -2.31
C ILE A 503 3.33 -9.34 -3.32
N ILE A 504 2.60 -10.36 -2.88
CA ILE A 504 2.20 -11.49 -3.74
C ILE A 504 0.89 -11.18 -4.50
N GLY A 505 0.03 -10.35 -3.91
CA GLY A 505 -1.33 -10.06 -4.40
C GLY A 505 -2.40 -10.77 -3.57
N GLY A 506 -3.67 -10.39 -3.77
CA GLY A 506 -4.80 -10.96 -3.02
C GLY A 506 -4.73 -10.72 -1.49
N GLY A 507 -4.21 -9.57 -1.07
CA GLY A 507 -4.08 -9.23 0.35
C GLY A 507 -2.86 -9.83 1.06
N LYS A 508 -1.97 -10.54 0.36
CA LYS A 508 -0.84 -11.25 0.97
C LYS A 508 0.51 -10.53 0.77
N LEU A 509 1.26 -10.47 1.86
CA LEU A 509 2.66 -10.04 1.94
C LEU A 509 3.50 -11.23 2.41
N THR A 510 4.75 -11.29 1.97
CA THR A 510 5.72 -12.25 2.49
C THR A 510 6.98 -11.51 2.88
N LYS A 511 7.35 -11.65 4.15
CA LYS A 511 8.61 -11.10 4.66
C LYS A 511 9.77 -11.78 3.94
N MET A 512 10.72 -10.98 3.48
CA MET A 512 11.96 -11.49 2.92
C MET A 512 12.89 -11.85 4.07
N GLU A 513 13.38 -13.10 4.05
CA GLU A 513 14.50 -13.50 4.90
C GLU A 513 15.77 -12.94 4.26
N ASN A 514 16.60 -12.28 5.09
CA ASN A 514 17.87 -11.71 4.66
C ASN A 514 18.94 -12.78 4.44
#